data_AF-A0A970TCQ4-F1
#
_entry.id   AF-A0A970TCQ4-F1
#
_cell.length_a   1.000
_cell.length_b   1.000
_cell.length_c   1.000
_cell.angle_alpha   90.00
_cell.angle_beta   90.00
_cell.angle_gamma   90.00
#
_symmetry.space_group_name_H-M   'P 1'
#
loop_
_entity.id
_entity.type
_entity.pdbx_description
1 polymer ?
#
loop_
_entity_poly.entity_id
_entity_poly.type
_entity_poly.pdbx_seq_one_letter_code
_entity_poly.pdbx_strand_id
1 'polypeptide(L)'
;MSTPSDDHLPEPLQQQSLFAMLRDPIGIVVLVSTAMLLVVYYHGGDIPGLPDWAYRARLGWFGLNFVCLFIVPVLLNKFLLKRSMRDIGFVGGDWRVQLKFAALFGGVTIPAILIASRMGDFQGYYGQYMWGRHDIPLFVVFQFGWGVYFFAWEFFFRGFLLQVLGERFGTTAIALQTMPFVMMHFAKPELESVAAIIAGMALGWWAWRTRSFIGPWLLHWLCSATMILSVMFWQ
;
A
#
# COMPACT_ATOMS: atom_id res chain seq x y z
N MET A 1 8.51 -53.31 -31.29
CA MET A 1 8.83 -51.95 -30.82
C MET A 1 7.52 -51.17 -30.84
N SER A 2 6.74 -51.23 -29.76
CA SER A 2 5.47 -50.51 -29.64
C SER A 2 5.74 -49.14 -29.03
N THR A 3 5.40 -48.09 -29.77
CA THR A 3 5.32 -46.71 -29.29
C THR A 3 4.41 -46.64 -28.06
N PRO A 4 4.80 -45.93 -26.98
CA PRO A 4 3.86 -45.64 -25.90
C PRO A 4 2.73 -44.78 -26.43
N SER A 5 1.50 -45.17 -26.11
CA SER A 5 0.28 -44.40 -26.35
C SER A 5 0.32 -43.08 -25.58
N ASP A 6 -0.11 -42.01 -26.24
CA ASP A 6 -0.50 -40.74 -25.63
C ASP A 6 -1.67 -40.99 -24.64
N ASP A 7 -1.37 -41.43 -23.43
CA ASP A 7 -2.34 -41.50 -22.34
C ASP A 7 -2.46 -40.11 -21.69
N HIS A 8 -3.51 -39.40 -22.11
CA HIS A 8 -4.40 -38.62 -21.25
C HIS A 8 -3.76 -37.77 -20.15
N LEU A 9 -3.38 -36.53 -20.50
CA LEU A 9 -3.56 -35.44 -19.55
C LEU A 9 -5.07 -35.15 -19.45
N PRO A 10 -5.72 -35.30 -18.28
CA PRO A 10 -7.11 -34.92 -18.16
C PRO A 10 -7.22 -33.39 -18.15
N GLU A 11 -7.80 -32.83 -19.22
CA GLU A 11 -8.19 -31.42 -19.31
C GLU A 11 -9.63 -31.13 -18.77
N PRO A 12 -10.00 -31.47 -17.52
CA PRO A 12 -11.10 -30.77 -16.84
C PRO A 12 -10.76 -30.15 -15.48
N LEU A 13 -9.54 -30.32 -14.94
CA LEU A 13 -9.17 -29.77 -13.63
C LEU A 13 -8.88 -28.26 -13.66
N GLN A 14 -8.50 -27.71 -14.81
CA GLN A 14 -8.08 -26.31 -14.96
C GLN A 14 -9.24 -25.34 -15.21
N GLN A 15 -10.26 -25.74 -15.97
CA GLN A 15 -11.48 -24.93 -16.12
C GLN A 15 -12.31 -24.89 -14.81
N GLN A 16 -12.34 -26.00 -14.07
CA GLN A 16 -13.02 -26.05 -12.77
C GLN A 16 -12.40 -25.10 -11.73
N SER A 17 -11.08 -24.85 -11.80
CA SER A 17 -10.38 -24.00 -10.84
C SER A 17 -10.61 -22.50 -11.06
N LEU A 18 -10.71 -22.03 -12.32
CA LEU A 18 -10.98 -20.62 -12.62
C LEU A 18 -12.40 -20.23 -12.20
N PHE A 19 -13.41 -21.02 -12.56
CA PHE A 19 -14.79 -20.76 -12.15
C PHE A 19 -14.99 -20.88 -10.64
N ALA A 20 -14.23 -21.76 -9.97
CA ALA A 20 -14.22 -21.84 -8.51
C ALA A 20 -13.62 -20.57 -7.87
N MET A 21 -12.52 -20.03 -8.43
CA MET A 21 -11.92 -18.77 -7.96
C MET A 21 -12.87 -17.58 -8.10
N LEU A 22 -13.64 -17.52 -9.19
CA LEU A 22 -14.64 -16.46 -9.43
C LEU A 22 -15.89 -16.58 -8.54
N ARG A 23 -16.06 -17.70 -7.83
CA ARG A 23 -17.14 -17.91 -6.85
C ARG A 23 -16.68 -17.75 -5.41
N ASP A 24 -15.37 -17.90 -5.15
CA ASP A 24 -14.78 -17.73 -3.83
C ASP A 24 -14.61 -16.23 -3.49
N PRO A 25 -15.23 -15.70 -2.43
CA PRO A 25 -15.11 -14.29 -2.06
C PRO A 25 -13.67 -13.82 -1.86
N ILE A 26 -12.80 -14.68 -1.30
CA ILE A 26 -11.38 -14.35 -1.12
C ILE A 26 -10.65 -14.33 -2.47
N GLY A 27 -10.95 -15.29 -3.36
CA GLY A 27 -10.45 -15.30 -4.74
C GLY A 27 -10.81 -14.02 -5.50
N ILE A 28 -12.08 -13.59 -5.42
CA ILE A 28 -12.53 -12.31 -6.02
C ILE A 28 -11.76 -11.12 -5.41
N VAL A 29 -11.60 -11.08 -4.09
CA VAL A 29 -10.82 -10.01 -3.42
C VAL A 29 -9.40 -9.95 -3.95
N VAL A 30 -8.71 -11.08 -4.09
CA VAL A 30 -7.35 -11.13 -4.64
C VAL A 30 -7.34 -10.61 -6.08
N LEU A 31 -8.24 -11.09 -6.94
CA LEU A 31 -8.31 -10.67 -8.34
C LEU A 31 -8.57 -9.16 -8.49
N VAL A 32 -9.56 -8.62 -7.78
CA VAL A 32 -9.88 -7.20 -7.83
C VAL A 32 -8.75 -6.36 -7.22
N SER A 33 -8.14 -6.83 -6.12
CA SER A 33 -6.96 -6.18 -5.52
C SER A 33 -5.80 -6.11 -6.50
N THR A 34 -5.50 -7.19 -7.22
CA THR A 34 -4.47 -7.20 -8.26
C THR A 34 -4.80 -6.21 -9.38
N ALA A 35 -6.03 -6.22 -9.90
CA ALA A 35 -6.45 -5.29 -10.95
C ALA A 35 -6.31 -3.83 -10.51
N MET A 36 -6.73 -3.51 -9.28
CA MET A 36 -6.58 -2.18 -8.72
C MET A 36 -5.11 -1.77 -8.55
N LEU A 37 -4.26 -2.65 -8.03
CA LEU A 37 -2.83 -2.38 -7.90
C LEU A 37 -2.17 -2.14 -9.25
N LEU A 38 -2.57 -2.88 -10.29
CA LEU A 38 -2.13 -2.62 -11.66
C LEU A 38 -2.58 -1.24 -12.15
N VAL A 39 -3.85 -0.88 -11.92
CA VAL A 39 -4.37 0.45 -12.29
C VAL A 39 -3.55 1.56 -11.62
N VAL A 40 -3.34 1.50 -10.30
CA VAL A 40 -2.59 2.55 -9.60
C VAL A 40 -1.10 2.56 -9.94
N TYR A 41 -0.52 1.41 -10.29
CA TYR A 41 0.87 1.30 -10.73
C TYR A 41 1.08 1.93 -12.11
N TYR A 42 0.23 1.58 -13.09
CA TYR A 42 0.35 2.05 -14.47
C TYR A 42 -0.13 3.49 -14.64
N HIS A 43 -1.17 3.91 -13.93
CA HIS A 43 -1.68 5.28 -13.96
C HIS A 43 -1.02 6.14 -12.87
N GLY A 44 0.31 6.13 -12.84
CA GLY A 44 1.13 6.90 -11.88
C GLY A 44 1.14 8.41 -12.11
N GLY A 45 0.65 8.89 -13.26
CA GLY A 45 0.49 10.30 -13.59
C GLY A 45 -0.82 10.90 -13.03
N ASP A 46 -0.89 12.23 -12.97
CA ASP A 46 -2.14 12.92 -12.62
C ASP A 46 -3.13 12.94 -13.80
N ILE A 47 -4.41 13.17 -13.52
CA ILE A 47 -5.50 13.16 -14.50
C ILE A 47 -5.37 14.38 -15.43
N PRO A 48 -5.29 14.19 -16.77
CA PRO A 48 -5.26 15.29 -17.71
C PRO A 48 -6.51 16.18 -17.62
N GLY A 49 -6.33 17.50 -17.77
CA GLY A 49 -7.45 18.46 -17.79
C GLY A 49 -7.82 19.08 -16.44
N LEU A 50 -7.12 18.72 -15.35
CA LEU A 50 -7.22 19.45 -14.08
C LEU A 50 -6.60 20.85 -14.18
N PRO A 51 -7.07 21.84 -13.39
CA PRO A 51 -6.39 23.11 -13.25
C PRO A 51 -4.92 22.94 -12.83
N ASP A 52 -4.03 23.81 -13.31
CA ASP A 52 -2.57 23.70 -13.10
C ASP A 52 -2.18 23.48 -11.63
N TRP A 53 -2.78 24.23 -10.70
CA TRP A 53 -2.50 24.09 -9.27
C TRP A 53 -2.85 22.69 -8.74
N ALA A 54 -3.95 22.10 -9.19
CA ALA A 54 -4.41 20.77 -8.76
C ALA A 54 -3.51 19.67 -9.34
N TYR A 55 -3.10 19.85 -10.60
CA TYR A 55 -2.14 18.98 -11.27
C TYR A 55 -0.77 19.00 -10.57
N ARG A 56 -0.25 20.20 -10.25
CA ARG A 56 1.00 20.38 -9.50
C ARG A 56 0.93 19.75 -8.10
N ALA A 57 -0.23 19.82 -7.44
CA ALA A 57 -0.48 19.18 -6.15
C ALA A 57 -0.82 17.68 -6.25
N ARG A 58 -0.83 17.08 -7.45
CA ARG A 58 -1.14 15.66 -7.71
C ARG A 58 -2.52 15.20 -7.24
N LEU A 59 -3.52 16.08 -7.24
CA LEU A 59 -4.81 15.80 -6.61
C LEU A 59 -5.61 14.69 -7.31
N GLY A 60 -5.57 14.59 -8.64
CA GLY A 60 -6.26 13.51 -9.35
C GLY A 60 -5.59 12.16 -9.12
N TRP A 61 -4.26 12.12 -9.02
CA TRP A 61 -3.51 10.91 -8.65
C TRP A 61 -3.86 10.44 -7.24
N PHE A 62 -3.92 11.35 -6.26
CA PHE A 62 -4.40 11.03 -4.91
C PHE A 62 -5.85 10.55 -4.93
N GLY A 63 -6.71 11.18 -5.73
CA GLY A 63 -8.11 10.80 -5.90
C GLY A 63 -8.28 9.39 -6.48
N LEU A 64 -7.55 9.06 -7.55
CA LEU A 64 -7.54 7.73 -8.15
C LEU A 64 -7.11 6.67 -7.12
N ASN A 65 -6.01 6.91 -6.42
CA ASN A 65 -5.53 6.00 -5.39
C ASN A 65 -6.51 5.86 -4.23
N PHE A 66 -7.19 6.92 -3.82
CA PHE A 66 -8.22 6.86 -2.79
C PHE A 66 -9.43 6.03 -3.26
N VAL A 67 -9.89 6.24 -4.49
CA VAL A 67 -10.99 5.44 -5.04
C VAL A 67 -10.61 3.97 -5.12
N CYS A 68 -9.45 3.66 -5.69
CA CYS A 68 -8.96 2.29 -5.78
C CYS A 68 -8.72 1.72 -4.38
N LEU A 69 -7.79 2.25 -3.59
CA LEU A 69 -7.29 1.62 -2.37
C LEU A 69 -8.22 1.79 -1.16
N PHE A 70 -9.19 2.70 -1.19
CA PHE A 70 -10.14 2.88 -0.10
C PHE A 70 -11.58 2.55 -0.49
N ILE A 71 -12.15 3.27 -1.46
CA ILE A 71 -13.58 3.17 -1.77
C ILE A 71 -13.92 1.77 -2.27
N VAL A 72 -13.22 1.25 -3.29
CA VAL A 72 -13.52 -0.08 -3.85
C VAL A 72 -13.42 -1.19 -2.78
N PRO A 73 -12.36 -1.29 -1.95
CA PRO A 73 -12.29 -2.26 -0.86
C PRO A 73 -13.41 -2.13 0.17
N VAL A 74 -13.84 -0.91 0.51
CA VAL A 74 -15.00 -0.70 1.40
C VAL A 74 -16.27 -1.25 0.76
N LEU A 75 -16.47 -1.03 -0.55
CA LEU A 75 -17.62 -1.57 -1.27
C LEU A 75 -17.55 -3.11 -1.39
N LEU A 76 -16.38 -3.68 -1.69
CA LEU A 76 -16.16 -5.13 -1.67
C LEU A 76 -16.47 -5.70 -0.28
N ASN A 77 -15.95 -5.08 0.78
CA ASN A 77 -16.23 -5.53 2.13
C ASN A 77 -17.73 -5.48 2.46
N LYS A 78 -18.41 -4.40 2.10
CA LYS A 78 -19.83 -4.21 2.40
C LYS A 78 -20.74 -5.14 1.61
N PHE A 79 -20.51 -5.29 0.32
CA PHE A 79 -21.44 -5.98 -0.59
C PHE A 79 -21.08 -7.44 -0.85
N LEU A 80 -19.78 -7.74 -0.98
CA LEU A 80 -19.30 -9.10 -1.24
C LEU A 80 -19.06 -9.86 0.07
N LEU A 81 -18.25 -9.31 0.98
CA LEU A 81 -17.85 -10.00 2.21
C LEU A 81 -18.89 -9.88 3.33
N LYS A 82 -19.71 -8.82 3.29
CA LYS A 82 -20.76 -8.49 4.28
C LYS A 82 -20.23 -8.40 5.72
N ARG A 83 -19.02 -7.86 5.91
CA ARG A 83 -18.37 -7.73 7.22
C ARG A 83 -18.48 -6.31 7.77
N SER A 84 -18.25 -6.17 9.07
CA SER A 84 -18.17 -4.85 9.69
C SER A 84 -16.87 -4.15 9.31
N MET A 85 -16.84 -2.81 9.40
CA MET A 85 -15.61 -2.04 9.21
C MET A 85 -14.53 -2.42 10.25
N ARG A 86 -14.96 -2.82 11.46
CA ARG A 86 -14.05 -3.23 12.53
C ARG A 86 -13.26 -4.49 12.17
N ASP A 87 -13.86 -5.39 11.39
CA ASP A 87 -13.22 -6.65 10.96
C ASP A 87 -12.05 -6.40 10.01
N ILE A 88 -12.10 -5.29 9.26
CA ILE A 88 -11.07 -4.85 8.32
C ILE A 88 -10.20 -3.71 8.89
N GLY A 89 -10.03 -3.68 10.21
CA GLY A 89 -9.04 -2.83 10.87
C GLY A 89 -9.46 -1.38 11.11
N PHE A 90 -10.72 -1.00 10.87
CA PHE A 90 -11.27 0.31 11.31
C PHE A 90 -11.56 0.32 12.81
N VAL A 91 -10.50 0.19 13.58
CA VAL A 91 -10.51 0.25 15.04
C VAL A 91 -9.34 1.14 15.44
N GLY A 92 -9.52 2.07 16.39
CA GLY A 92 -8.41 2.88 16.90
C GLY A 92 -7.34 2.05 17.63
N GLY A 93 -7.77 0.94 18.24
CA GLY A 93 -6.92 0.07 19.06
C GLY A 93 -6.55 0.71 20.41
N ASP A 94 -5.66 0.06 21.15
CA ASP A 94 -5.06 0.63 22.36
C ASP A 94 -3.98 1.65 21.97
N TRP A 95 -4.25 2.93 22.21
CA TRP A 95 -3.35 4.03 21.84
C TRP A 95 -1.96 3.93 22.49
N ARG A 96 -1.84 3.30 23.67
CA ARG A 96 -0.55 3.11 24.34
C ARG A 96 0.30 2.07 23.60
N VAL A 97 -0.34 1.01 23.10
CA VAL A 97 0.32 0.00 22.26
C VAL A 97 0.70 0.60 20.91
N GLN A 98 -0.21 1.37 20.30
CA GLN A 98 0.08 2.10 19.06
C GLN A 98 1.30 3.02 19.23
N LEU A 99 1.36 3.79 20.31
CA LEU A 99 2.47 4.70 20.58
C LEU A 99 3.80 3.96 20.83
N LYS A 100 3.78 2.84 21.55
CA LYS A 100 4.98 2.00 21.75
C LYS A 100 5.52 1.47 20.42
N PHE A 101 4.66 0.95 19.56
CA PHE A 101 5.06 0.47 18.25
C PHE A 101 5.49 1.60 17.32
N ALA A 102 4.81 2.75 17.35
CA ALA A 102 5.23 3.95 16.63
C ALA A 102 6.63 4.41 17.06
N ALA A 103 6.92 4.42 18.37
CA ALA A 103 8.23 4.77 18.88
C ALA A 103 9.31 3.74 18.49
N LEU A 104 8.99 2.44 18.56
CA LEU A 104 9.93 1.38 18.17
C LEU A 104 10.27 1.42 16.68
N PHE A 105 9.25 1.37 15.81
CA PHE A 105 9.45 1.34 14.37
C PHE A 105 9.92 2.69 13.84
N GLY A 106 9.30 3.79 14.30
CA GLY A 106 9.73 5.15 13.94
C GLY A 106 11.14 5.47 14.43
N GLY A 107 11.53 5.01 15.62
CA GLY A 107 12.88 5.18 16.15
C GLY A 107 13.98 4.52 15.30
N VAL A 108 13.63 3.52 14.47
CA VAL A 108 14.54 2.89 13.51
C VAL A 108 14.40 3.52 12.13
N THR A 109 13.17 3.63 11.63
CA THR A 109 12.90 4.05 10.25
C THR A 109 13.17 5.52 10.01
N ILE A 110 12.87 6.41 10.96
CA ILE A 110 13.09 7.86 10.78
C ILE A 110 14.59 8.19 10.67
N PRO A 111 15.48 7.72 11.57
CA PRO A 111 16.92 7.90 11.36
C PRO A 111 17.44 7.31 10.05
N ALA A 112 16.97 6.11 9.67
CA ALA A 112 17.34 5.49 8.40
C ALA A 112 16.95 6.37 7.20
N ILE A 113 15.75 6.97 7.23
CA ILE A 113 15.28 7.91 6.20
C ILE A 113 16.16 9.16 6.17
N LEU A 114 16.54 9.74 7.31
CA LEU A 114 17.40 10.92 7.37
C LEU A 114 18.82 10.66 6.81
N ILE A 115 19.30 9.42 6.91
CA ILE A 115 20.55 9.00 6.29
C ILE A 115 20.34 8.79 4.78
N ALA A 116 19.32 8.02 4.40
CA ALA A 116 19.01 7.70 3.02
C ALA A 116 18.67 8.94 2.18
N SER A 117 18.02 9.94 2.77
CA SER A 117 17.68 11.19 2.07
C SER A 117 18.90 11.93 1.55
N ARG A 118 20.11 11.67 2.05
CA ARG A 118 21.37 12.28 1.57
C ARG A 118 22.03 11.51 0.43
N MET A 119 21.50 10.34 0.08
CA MET A 119 22.04 9.52 -1.00
C MET A 119 21.57 10.04 -2.37
N GLY A 120 22.44 9.91 -3.38
CA GLY A 120 22.19 10.43 -4.73
C GLY A 120 20.89 9.92 -5.37
N ASP A 121 20.58 8.63 -5.24
CA ASP A 121 19.37 8.03 -5.82
C ASP A 121 18.08 8.59 -5.20
N PHE A 122 18.09 8.82 -3.88
CA PHE A 122 16.96 9.41 -3.16
C PHE A 122 16.79 10.89 -3.51
N GLN A 123 17.89 11.65 -3.59
CA GLN A 123 17.88 13.04 -4.05
C GLN A 123 17.37 13.14 -5.50
N GLY A 124 17.77 12.22 -6.38
CA GLY A 124 17.30 12.14 -7.76
C GLY A 124 15.80 11.85 -7.84
N TYR A 125 15.31 10.85 -7.10
CA TYR A 125 13.89 10.47 -7.11
C TYR A 125 13.00 11.51 -6.43
N TYR A 126 13.31 11.93 -5.21
CA TYR A 126 12.48 12.86 -4.42
C TYR A 126 12.72 14.33 -4.76
N GLY A 127 13.80 14.66 -5.48
CA GLY A 127 14.11 16.00 -5.97
C GLY A 127 13.06 16.59 -6.90
N GLN A 128 12.19 15.74 -7.48
CA GLN A 128 11.02 16.18 -8.24
C GLN A 128 10.05 17.07 -7.43
N TYR A 129 10.13 17.07 -6.09
CA TYR A 129 9.26 17.87 -5.21
C TYR A 129 9.88 19.20 -4.77
N MET A 130 11.06 19.56 -5.30
CA MET A 130 11.79 20.79 -4.95
C MET A 130 11.00 22.07 -5.25
N TRP A 131 10.05 22.02 -6.19
CA TRP A 131 9.12 23.13 -6.47
C TRP A 131 8.39 23.61 -5.20
N GLY A 132 8.17 22.73 -4.22
CA GLY A 132 7.48 23.07 -2.98
C GLY A 132 8.20 24.12 -2.15
N ARG A 133 9.52 24.32 -2.33
CA ARG A 133 10.28 25.40 -1.66
C ARG A 133 9.79 26.79 -2.07
N HIS A 134 9.22 26.92 -3.27
CA HIS A 134 8.78 28.19 -3.84
C HIS A 134 7.28 28.41 -3.70
N ASP A 135 6.53 27.43 -3.21
CA ASP A 135 5.08 27.44 -3.11
C ASP A 135 4.62 26.66 -1.87
N ILE A 136 4.92 27.21 -0.69
CA ILE A 136 4.60 26.57 0.60
C ILE A 136 3.11 26.27 0.76
N PRO A 137 2.16 27.17 0.41
CA PRO A 137 0.73 26.86 0.54
C PRO A 137 0.33 25.63 -0.29
N LEU A 138 0.77 25.53 -1.55
CA LEU A 138 0.48 24.38 -2.38
C LEU A 138 1.19 23.11 -1.89
N PHE A 139 2.41 23.27 -1.36
CA PHE A 139 3.13 22.16 -0.75
C PHE A 139 2.41 21.58 0.48
N VAL A 140 1.76 22.42 1.30
CA VAL A 140 0.92 21.94 2.42
C VAL A 140 -0.26 21.12 1.91
N VAL A 141 -0.94 21.56 0.85
CA VAL A 141 -2.02 20.79 0.20
C VAL A 141 -1.50 19.44 -0.31
N PHE A 142 -0.33 19.44 -0.95
CA PHE A 142 0.33 18.24 -1.43
C PHE A 142 0.69 17.27 -0.30
N GLN A 143 1.22 17.76 0.83
CA GLN A 143 1.54 16.93 2.00
C GLN A 143 0.29 16.35 2.67
N PHE A 144 -0.81 17.12 2.71
CA PHE A 144 -2.09 16.61 3.15
C PHE A 144 -2.63 15.51 2.22
N GLY A 145 -2.48 15.70 0.90
CA GLY A 145 -2.80 14.69 -0.10
C GLY A 145 -2.04 13.38 0.10
N TRP A 146 -0.74 13.44 0.43
CA TRP A 146 0.02 12.27 0.85
C TRP A 146 -0.54 11.60 2.10
N GLY A 147 -1.00 12.37 3.09
CA GLY A 147 -1.66 11.84 4.27
C GLY A 147 -2.93 11.05 3.94
N VAL A 148 -3.76 11.58 3.04
CA VAL A 148 -4.97 10.90 2.53
C VAL A 148 -4.61 9.67 1.71
N TYR A 149 -3.56 9.74 0.89
CA TYR A 149 -3.04 8.60 0.15
C TYR A 149 -2.57 7.48 1.09
N PHE A 150 -1.74 7.79 2.08
CA PHE A 150 -1.25 6.77 3.02
C PHE A 150 -2.37 6.20 3.89
N PHE A 151 -3.44 6.97 4.13
CA PHE A 151 -4.63 6.45 4.78
C PHE A 151 -5.26 5.34 3.95
N ALA A 152 -5.52 5.61 2.66
CA ALA A 152 -6.07 4.62 1.73
C ALA A 152 -5.13 3.43 1.53
N TRP A 153 -3.84 3.70 1.40
CA TRP A 153 -2.79 2.70 1.22
C TRP A 153 -2.67 1.74 2.41
N GLU A 154 -2.53 2.26 3.63
CA GLU A 154 -2.41 1.41 4.81
C GLU A 154 -3.75 0.76 5.17
N PHE A 155 -4.88 1.43 4.90
CA PHE A 155 -6.16 0.75 4.97
C PHE A 155 -6.21 -0.45 4.02
N PHE A 156 -5.82 -0.30 2.76
CA PHE A 156 -5.83 -1.39 1.79
C PHE A 156 -4.96 -2.56 2.25
N PHE A 157 -3.69 -2.32 2.58
CA PHE A 157 -2.74 -3.37 2.90
C PHE A 157 -2.94 -3.96 4.31
N ARG A 158 -3.06 -3.11 5.33
CA ARG A 158 -3.04 -3.52 6.76
C ARG A 158 -4.44 -3.68 7.35
N GLY A 159 -5.42 -2.94 6.81
CA GLY A 159 -6.82 -3.06 7.19
C GLY A 159 -7.53 -4.15 6.40
N PHE A 160 -7.72 -3.95 5.10
CA PHE A 160 -8.53 -4.80 4.26
C PHE A 160 -7.82 -6.11 3.88
N LEU A 161 -6.75 -6.03 3.08
CA LEU A 161 -6.11 -7.22 2.48
C LEU A 161 -5.55 -8.15 3.56
N LEU A 162 -4.82 -7.61 4.54
CA LEU A 162 -4.28 -8.39 5.66
C LEU A 162 -5.37 -9.14 6.44
N GLN A 163 -6.45 -8.46 6.83
CA GLN A 163 -7.48 -9.08 7.66
C GLN A 163 -8.32 -10.08 6.85
N VAL A 164 -8.62 -9.77 5.58
CA VAL A 164 -9.36 -10.68 4.69
C VAL A 164 -8.57 -11.95 4.40
N LEU A 165 -7.29 -11.83 4.06
CA LEU A 165 -6.41 -13.00 3.86
C LEU A 165 -6.16 -13.74 5.18
N GLY A 166 -6.10 -13.02 6.29
CA GLY A 166 -5.91 -13.55 7.63
C GLY A 166 -6.92 -14.61 8.04
N GLU A 167 -8.13 -14.56 7.51
CA GLU A 167 -9.16 -15.57 7.79
C GLU A 167 -8.81 -16.96 7.26
N ARG A 168 -8.15 -17.02 6.10
CA ARG A 168 -7.76 -18.29 5.47
C ARG A 168 -6.33 -18.69 5.83
N PHE A 169 -5.44 -17.72 5.96
CA PHE A 169 -4.00 -17.97 6.04
C PHE A 169 -3.39 -17.59 7.41
N GLY A 170 -4.18 -17.07 8.34
CA GLY A 170 -3.69 -16.66 9.66
C GLY A 170 -2.56 -15.63 9.54
N THR A 171 -1.52 -15.79 10.36
CA THR A 171 -0.34 -14.91 10.36
C THR A 171 0.45 -14.92 9.05
N THR A 172 0.34 -15.97 8.23
CA THR A 172 0.95 -16.01 6.88
C THR A 172 0.42 -14.89 5.99
N ALA A 173 -0.78 -14.35 6.27
CA ALA A 173 -1.32 -13.19 5.57
C ALA A 173 -0.40 -11.96 5.65
N ILE A 174 0.43 -11.83 6.70
CA ILE A 174 1.43 -10.76 6.82
C ILE A 174 2.43 -10.82 5.66
N ALA A 175 2.93 -12.00 5.33
CA ALA A 175 3.84 -12.20 4.21
C ALA A 175 3.10 -12.03 2.86
N LEU A 176 1.89 -12.59 2.74
CA LEU A 176 1.11 -12.53 1.51
C LEU A 176 0.76 -11.10 1.09
N GLN A 177 0.36 -10.23 2.02
CA GLN A 177 0.10 -8.82 1.69
C GLN A 177 1.40 -8.02 1.48
N THR A 178 2.52 -8.45 2.08
CA THR A 178 3.82 -7.78 1.92
C THR A 178 4.33 -7.89 0.49
N MET A 179 4.09 -9.00 -0.20
CA MET A 179 4.53 -9.21 -1.58
C MET A 179 4.03 -8.08 -2.52
N PRO A 180 2.72 -7.84 -2.69
CA PRO A 180 2.25 -6.74 -3.53
C PRO A 180 2.64 -5.37 -2.97
N PHE A 181 2.72 -5.19 -1.64
CA PHE A 181 3.20 -3.93 -1.05
C PHE A 181 4.63 -3.59 -1.53
N VAL A 182 5.54 -4.57 -1.53
CA VAL A 182 6.92 -4.39 -2.01
C VAL A 182 6.97 -4.15 -3.51
N MET A 183 6.17 -4.88 -4.30
CA MET A 183 6.12 -4.68 -5.76
C MET A 183 5.75 -3.24 -6.15
N MET A 184 4.88 -2.61 -5.37
CA MET A 184 4.51 -1.21 -5.60
C MET A 184 5.64 -0.21 -5.27
N HIS A 185 6.75 -0.64 -4.69
CA HIS A 185 7.94 0.17 -4.47
C HIS A 185 8.99 0.05 -5.58
N PHE A 186 8.83 -0.86 -6.56
CA PHE A 186 9.86 -1.16 -7.57
C PHE A 186 10.29 0.02 -8.45
N ALA A 187 9.49 1.08 -8.57
CA ALA A 187 9.86 2.29 -9.30
C ALA A 187 10.72 3.27 -8.48
N LYS A 188 10.97 2.99 -7.19
CA LYS A 188 11.73 3.81 -6.25
C LYS A 188 13.19 3.35 -6.17
N PRO A 189 14.08 4.11 -5.50
CA PRO A 189 15.46 3.66 -5.25
C PRO A 189 15.50 2.24 -4.69
N GLU A 190 16.45 1.42 -5.15
CA GLU A 190 16.54 0.00 -4.82
C GLU A 190 16.52 -0.25 -3.30
N LEU A 191 17.27 0.56 -2.55
CA LEU A 191 17.32 0.46 -1.10
C LEU A 191 15.95 0.67 -0.45
N GLU A 192 15.08 1.52 -1.01
CA GLU A 192 13.72 1.70 -0.53
C GLU A 192 12.86 0.45 -0.79
N SER A 193 13.03 -0.20 -1.94
CA SER A 193 12.34 -1.47 -2.26
C SER A 193 12.77 -2.61 -1.34
N VAL A 194 14.08 -2.73 -1.06
CA VAL A 194 14.60 -3.74 -0.13
C VAL A 194 14.11 -3.45 1.30
N ALA A 195 14.17 -2.19 1.74
CA ALA A 195 13.66 -1.77 3.04
C ALA A 195 12.14 -1.99 3.16
N ALA A 196 11.39 -1.88 2.06
CA ALA A 196 9.95 -2.15 2.01
C ALA A 196 9.61 -3.60 2.36
N ILE A 197 10.51 -4.57 2.22
CA ILE A 197 10.27 -5.94 2.71
C ILE A 197 10.16 -5.93 4.25
N ILE A 198 11.13 -5.29 4.90
CA ILE A 198 11.19 -5.20 6.37
C ILE A 198 10.03 -4.35 6.89
N ALA A 199 9.82 -3.16 6.31
CA ALA A 199 8.71 -2.29 6.67
C ALA A 199 7.36 -2.97 6.40
N GLY A 200 7.26 -3.70 5.29
CA GLY A 200 6.14 -4.51 4.86
C GLY A 200 5.64 -5.45 5.96
N MET A 201 6.58 -6.29 6.42
CA MET A 201 6.38 -7.28 7.48
C MET A 201 6.14 -6.62 8.84
N ALA A 202 6.89 -5.58 9.20
CA ALA A 202 6.79 -4.90 10.49
C ALA A 202 5.44 -4.20 10.66
N LEU A 203 5.00 -3.42 9.67
CA LEU A 203 3.70 -2.75 9.68
C LEU A 203 2.56 -3.76 9.59
N GLY A 204 2.73 -4.84 8.82
CA GLY A 204 1.77 -5.94 8.78
C GLY A 204 1.60 -6.63 10.14
N TRP A 205 2.70 -6.94 10.82
CA TRP A 205 2.68 -7.51 12.18
C TRP A 205 2.06 -6.54 13.19
N TRP A 206 2.40 -5.26 13.12
CA TRP A 206 1.81 -4.21 13.95
C TRP A 206 0.28 -4.23 13.79
N ALA A 207 -0.20 -4.09 12.55
CA ALA A 207 -1.62 -4.07 12.26
C ALA A 207 -2.34 -5.37 12.63
N TRP A 208 -1.68 -6.51 12.48
CA TRP A 208 -2.20 -7.81 12.94
C TRP A 208 -2.40 -7.81 14.46
N ARG A 209 -1.42 -7.32 15.20
CA ARG A 209 -1.41 -7.35 16.67
C ARG A 209 -2.41 -6.37 17.30
N THR A 210 -2.63 -5.22 16.67
CA THR A 210 -3.55 -4.17 17.13
C THR A 210 -4.92 -4.22 16.47
N ARG A 211 -5.08 -5.02 15.41
CA ARG A 211 -6.25 -5.04 14.51
C ARG A 211 -6.59 -3.63 14.00
N SER A 212 -5.56 -2.85 13.69
CA SER A 212 -5.70 -1.44 13.33
C SER A 212 -4.61 -0.99 12.36
N PHE A 213 -5.03 -0.34 11.27
CA PHE A 213 -4.11 0.27 10.31
C PHE A 213 -3.72 1.72 10.69
N ILE A 214 -4.34 2.31 11.71
CA ILE A 214 -4.18 3.74 12.04
C ILE A 214 -2.75 4.07 12.47
N GLY A 215 -2.14 3.24 13.30
CA GLY A 215 -0.73 3.39 13.69
C GLY A 215 0.22 3.32 12.49
N PRO A 216 0.17 2.23 11.69
CA PRO A 216 0.92 2.13 10.43
C PRO A 216 0.71 3.30 9.48
N TRP A 217 -0.53 3.77 9.31
CA TRP A 217 -0.85 4.94 8.49
C TRP A 217 -0.08 6.19 8.93
N LEU A 218 -0.18 6.55 10.21
CA LEU A 218 0.47 7.74 10.74
C LEU A 218 1.99 7.64 10.61
N LEU A 219 2.57 6.47 10.88
CA LEU A 219 4.01 6.28 10.73
C LEU A 219 4.43 6.36 9.25
N HIS A 220 3.69 5.73 8.33
CA HIS A 220 4.06 5.74 6.91
C HIS A 220 3.95 7.15 6.31
N TRP A 221 2.91 7.89 6.68
CA TRP A 221 2.80 9.30 6.30
C TRP A 221 3.95 10.12 6.87
N LEU A 222 4.31 9.94 8.15
CA LEU A 222 5.46 10.60 8.77
C LEU A 222 6.75 10.28 8.01
N CYS A 223 7.01 9.00 7.69
CA CYS A 223 8.17 8.58 6.91
C CYS A 223 8.27 9.30 5.57
N SER A 224 7.17 9.38 4.82
CA SER A 224 7.14 10.08 3.53
C SER A 224 7.35 11.58 3.68
N ALA A 225 6.68 12.21 4.65
CA ALA A 225 6.85 13.63 4.94
C ALA A 225 8.30 13.92 5.32
N THR A 226 8.90 13.12 6.20
CA THR A 226 10.31 13.25 6.59
C THR A 226 11.23 13.10 5.38
N MET A 227 11.03 12.10 4.53
CA MET A 227 11.86 11.90 3.33
C MET A 227 11.81 13.11 2.40
N ILE A 228 10.60 13.57 2.04
CA ILE A 228 10.40 14.70 1.12
C ILE A 228 11.00 15.98 1.74
N LEU A 229 10.69 16.28 3.00
CA LEU A 229 11.20 17.46 3.68
C LEU A 229 12.72 17.44 3.82
N SER A 230 13.31 16.28 4.10
CA SER A 230 14.76 16.16 4.26
C SER A 230 15.48 16.37 2.92
N VAL A 231 14.99 15.76 1.84
CA VAL A 231 15.52 16.06 0.49
C VAL A 231 15.32 17.53 0.12
N MET A 232 14.20 18.11 0.52
CA MET A 232 13.86 19.50 0.25
C MET A 232 14.55 20.53 1.14
N PHE A 233 15.06 20.25 2.33
CA PHE A 233 15.61 21.32 3.18
C PHE A 233 16.94 20.94 3.82
N TRP A 234 17.32 19.68 3.71
CA TRP A 234 18.49 19.10 4.37
C TRP A 234 19.37 18.40 3.34
N GLN A 235 20.09 19.21 2.56
CA GLN A 235 21.19 18.77 1.70
C GLN A 235 22.51 18.95 2.43
#